data_AF-A0AAW1UW84-F1
#
_entry.id   AF-A0AAW1UW84-F1
#
_cell.length_a   1.000
_cell.length_b   1.000
_cell.length_c   1.000
_cell.angle_alpha   90.00
_cell.angle_beta   90.00
_cell.angle_gamma   90.00
#
_symmetry.space_group_name_H-M   'P 1'
#
loop_
_entity.id
_entity.type
_entity.pdbx_description
1 polymer ?
#
loop_
_entity_poly.entity_id
_entity_poly.type
_entity_poly.pdbx_seq_one_letter_code
_entity_poly.pdbx_strand_id
1 'polypeptide(L)'
;MWFFKSLLLFCALVLAIEAKERHECEIKHNVTDADWEQMKKGISHLPDNLACFMKCALEKDGVLDNAGKINFDKFNSYIDNWVKLTEKEKTNANNCLKTIAPIKSCSDIQPLYLCLVNSDK
;
A
#
# COMPACT_ATOMS: atom_id res chain seq x y z
N MET A 1 -0.51 15.75 -15.10
CA MET A 1 0.65 15.45 -14.24
C MET A 1 0.22 15.24 -12.78
N TRP A 2 -0.83 14.42 -12.52
CA TRP A 2 -1.41 14.19 -11.19
C TRP A 2 -1.19 12.75 -10.69
N PHE A 3 -1.25 11.76 -11.58
CA PHE A 3 -1.01 10.33 -11.29
C PHE A 3 0.33 10.01 -10.60
N PHE A 4 1.36 10.86 -10.79
CA PHE A 4 2.68 10.62 -10.20
C PHE A 4 2.70 10.79 -8.67
N LYS A 5 1.87 11.66 -8.08
CA LYS A 5 1.88 11.88 -6.63
C LYS A 5 1.12 10.80 -5.86
N SER A 6 -0.01 10.34 -6.38
CA SER A 6 -0.84 9.36 -5.69
C SER A 6 -0.26 7.94 -5.75
N LEU A 7 0.54 7.62 -6.78
CA LEU A 7 1.32 6.38 -6.83
C LEU A 7 2.49 6.37 -5.83
N LEU A 8 3.06 7.55 -5.51
CA LEU A 8 4.18 7.66 -4.56
C LEU A 8 3.80 7.19 -3.17
N LEU A 9 2.54 7.34 -2.74
CA LEU A 9 2.10 6.83 -1.44
C LEU A 9 2.19 5.32 -1.34
N PHE A 10 1.67 4.63 -2.36
CA PHE A 10 1.73 3.17 -2.41
C PHE A 10 3.18 2.69 -2.52
N CYS A 11 3.97 3.27 -3.42
CA CYS A 11 5.38 2.89 -3.58
C CYS A 11 6.21 3.19 -2.32
N ALA A 12 5.97 4.31 -1.64
CA ALA A 12 6.70 4.64 -0.43
C ALA A 12 6.33 3.72 0.73
N LEU A 13 5.06 3.33 0.86
CA LEU A 13 4.65 2.31 1.83
C LEU A 13 5.42 1.01 1.58
N VAL A 14 5.55 0.59 0.30
CA VAL A 14 6.37 -0.57 -0.06
C VAL A 14 7.83 -0.35 0.34
N LEU A 15 8.44 0.77 -0.06
CA LEU A 15 9.85 1.08 0.20
C LEU A 15 10.19 1.25 1.67
N ALA A 16 9.20 1.51 2.51
CA ALA A 16 9.40 1.70 3.94
C ALA A 16 9.43 0.39 4.73
N ILE A 17 8.85 -0.69 4.19
CA ILE A 17 8.91 -2.04 4.78
C ILE A 17 10.37 -2.52 4.87
N GLU A 18 10.69 -3.45 5.77
CA GLU A 18 12.05 -4.00 5.81
C GLU A 18 12.41 -4.74 4.51
N ALA A 19 13.64 -4.54 4.02
CA ALA A 19 14.08 -5.13 2.75
C ALA A 19 13.96 -6.66 2.71
N LYS A 20 14.21 -7.31 3.86
CA LYS A 20 14.08 -8.76 3.99
C LYS A 20 12.62 -9.21 3.85
N GLU A 21 11.70 -8.55 4.54
CA GLU A 21 10.27 -8.89 4.52
C GLU A 21 9.65 -8.67 3.14
N ARG A 22 10.02 -7.56 2.48
CA ARG A 22 9.67 -7.32 1.07
C ARG A 22 10.13 -8.47 0.19
N HIS A 23 11.42 -8.80 0.24
CA HIS A 23 12.02 -9.79 -0.67
C HIS A 23 11.38 -11.18 -0.49
N GLU A 24 11.10 -11.59 0.75
CA GLU A 24 10.37 -12.82 1.04
C GLU A 24 8.97 -12.83 0.40
N CYS A 25 8.24 -11.72 0.47
CA CYS A 25 6.91 -11.61 -0.13
C CYS A 25 6.95 -11.55 -1.66
N GLU A 26 7.97 -10.92 -2.26
CA GLU A 26 8.15 -10.88 -3.72
C GLU A 26 8.34 -12.29 -4.27
N ILE A 27 9.25 -13.06 -3.66
CA ILE A 27 9.51 -14.46 -4.05
C ILE A 27 8.24 -15.30 -3.87
N LYS A 28 7.58 -15.17 -2.71
CA LYS A 28 6.39 -15.97 -2.38
C LYS A 28 5.24 -15.77 -3.38
N HIS A 29 5.09 -14.55 -3.89
CA HIS A 29 3.98 -14.20 -4.79
C HIS A 29 4.41 -14.02 -6.24
N ASN A 30 5.65 -14.40 -6.57
CA ASN A 30 6.20 -14.32 -7.93
C ASN A 30 6.06 -12.92 -8.53
N VAL A 31 6.39 -11.90 -7.74
CA VAL A 31 6.45 -10.51 -8.22
C VAL A 31 7.76 -10.33 -8.98
N THR A 32 7.66 -9.79 -10.18
CA THR A 32 8.77 -9.56 -11.10
C THR A 32 9.00 -8.07 -11.31
N ASP A 33 10.18 -7.72 -11.85
CA ASP A 33 10.48 -6.34 -12.26
C ASP A 33 9.45 -5.81 -13.27
N ALA A 34 8.89 -6.67 -14.13
CA ALA A 34 7.87 -6.29 -15.09
C ALA A 34 6.55 -5.86 -14.41
N ASP A 35 6.22 -6.40 -13.24
CA ASP A 35 5.05 -6.00 -12.45
C ASP A 35 5.26 -4.59 -11.87
N TRP A 36 6.47 -4.33 -11.37
CA TRP A 36 6.85 -3.00 -10.85
C TRP A 36 6.84 -1.93 -11.95
N GLU A 37 7.35 -2.25 -13.14
CA GLU A 37 7.35 -1.34 -14.28
C GLU A 37 5.93 -1.04 -14.78
N GLN A 38 5.01 -2.00 -14.71
CA GLN A 38 3.60 -1.76 -15.01
C GLN A 38 2.98 -0.82 -13.99
N MET A 39 3.23 -1.06 -12.70
CA MET A 39 2.73 -0.21 -11.62
C MET A 39 3.19 1.25 -11.78
N LYS A 40 4.47 1.48 -12.11
CA LYS A 40 5.04 2.82 -12.38
C LYS A 40 4.35 3.55 -13.53
N LYS A 41 3.84 2.81 -14.53
CA LYS A 41 3.08 3.37 -15.67
C LYS A 41 1.66 3.79 -15.30
N GLY A 42 1.23 3.51 -14.07
CA GLY A 42 -0.10 3.81 -13.57
C GLY A 42 -1.08 2.71 -13.97
N ILE A 43 -1.45 1.89 -12.98
CA ILE A 43 -2.46 0.85 -13.12
C ILE A 43 -3.74 1.28 -12.40
N SER A 44 -4.89 1.09 -13.04
CA SER A 44 -6.20 1.33 -12.40
C SER A 44 -6.60 0.20 -11.45
N HIS A 45 -5.99 -0.97 -11.62
CA HIS A 45 -6.26 -2.19 -10.87
C HIS A 45 -4.94 -2.85 -10.48
N LEU A 46 -4.83 -3.36 -9.25
CA LEU A 46 -3.63 -4.02 -8.76
C LEU A 46 -3.71 -5.50 -9.14
N PRO A 47 -2.76 -6.03 -9.94
CA PRO A 47 -2.68 -7.46 -10.24
C PRO A 47 -2.63 -8.33 -8.97
N ASP A 48 -3.17 -9.54 -9.05
CA ASP A 48 -3.30 -10.45 -7.89
C ASP A 48 -1.96 -10.75 -7.21
N ASN A 49 -0.88 -10.94 -7.96
CA ASN A 49 0.46 -11.17 -7.41
C ASN A 49 0.93 -9.96 -6.58
N LEU A 50 0.73 -8.74 -7.08
CA LEU A 50 1.06 -7.50 -6.38
C LEU A 50 0.14 -7.24 -5.18
N ALA A 51 -1.14 -7.58 -5.29
CA ALA A 51 -2.09 -7.49 -4.19
C ALA A 51 -1.71 -8.47 -3.07
N CYS A 52 -1.37 -9.71 -3.39
CA CYS A 52 -0.91 -10.69 -2.41
C CYS A 52 0.42 -10.30 -1.78
N PHE A 53 1.37 -9.82 -2.60
CA PHE A 53 2.63 -9.26 -2.12
C PHE A 53 2.38 -8.16 -1.09
N MET A 54 1.48 -7.21 -1.39
CA MET A 54 1.18 -6.10 -0.51
C MET A 54 0.60 -6.55 0.82
N LYS A 55 -0.38 -7.46 0.79
CA LYS A 55 -0.93 -8.05 2.02
C LYS A 55 0.18 -8.69 2.85
N CYS A 56 0.99 -9.55 2.23
CA CYS A 56 2.10 -10.25 2.90
C CYS A 56 3.08 -9.27 3.57
N ALA A 57 3.46 -8.21 2.84
CA ALA A 57 4.45 -7.26 3.31
C ALA A 57 3.90 -6.42 4.48
N LEU A 58 2.64 -5.97 4.39
CA LEU A 58 1.97 -5.21 5.45
C LEU A 58 1.71 -6.05 6.72
N GLU A 59 1.43 -7.36 6.57
CA GLU A 59 1.28 -8.27 7.71
C GLU A 59 2.60 -8.50 8.44
N LYS A 60 3.69 -8.77 7.69
CA LYS A 60 5.02 -8.97 8.28
C LYS A 60 5.49 -7.74 9.03
N ASP A 61 5.28 -6.59 8.42
CA ASP A 61 5.63 -5.33 9.02
C ASP A 61 4.59 -4.87 10.07
N GLY A 62 3.46 -5.56 10.27
CA GLY A 62 2.49 -5.21 11.32
C GLY A 62 1.74 -3.88 11.08
N VAL A 63 1.77 -3.36 9.86
CA VAL A 63 0.80 -2.35 9.39
C VAL A 63 -0.58 -3.00 9.28
N LEU A 64 -0.63 -4.29 8.94
CA LEU A 64 -1.83 -5.10 8.99
C LEU A 64 -1.73 -6.06 10.16
N ASP A 65 -2.72 -6.06 11.05
CA ASP A 65 -2.80 -7.04 12.13
C ASP A 65 -3.39 -8.39 11.65
N ASN A 66 -3.36 -9.40 12.52
CA ASN A 66 -3.89 -10.74 12.23
C ASN A 66 -5.42 -10.77 11.98
N ALA A 67 -6.14 -9.71 12.35
CA ALA A 67 -7.56 -9.57 12.06
C ALA A 67 -7.83 -8.87 10.72
N GLY A 68 -6.78 -8.46 10.01
CA GLY A 68 -6.86 -7.72 8.75
C GLY A 68 -7.14 -6.23 8.95
N LYS A 69 -6.89 -5.67 10.13
CA LYS A 69 -7.09 -4.24 10.41
C LYS A 69 -5.80 -3.47 10.27
N ILE A 70 -5.90 -2.24 9.76
CA ILE A 70 -4.77 -1.33 9.62
C ILE A 70 -4.39 -0.77 10.99
N ASN A 71 -3.11 -0.91 11.33
CA ASN A 71 -2.48 -0.18 12.40
C ASN A 71 -2.16 1.25 11.91
N PHE A 72 -3.07 2.18 12.22
CA PHE A 72 -2.95 3.57 11.79
C PHE A 72 -1.72 4.27 12.34
N ASP A 73 -1.24 3.92 13.54
CA ASP A 73 -0.05 4.54 14.12
C ASP A 73 1.19 4.17 13.29
N LYS A 74 1.33 2.89 12.93
CA LYS A 74 2.43 2.43 12.09
C LYS A 74 2.32 2.95 10.65
N PHE A 75 1.12 2.96 10.09
CA PHE A 75 0.85 3.53 8.77
C PHE A 75 1.19 5.04 8.69
N ASN A 76 0.75 5.84 9.67
CA ASN A 76 1.04 7.27 9.71
C ASN A 76 2.54 7.53 9.89
N SER A 77 3.24 6.72 10.70
CA SER A 77 4.70 6.80 10.82
C SER A 77 5.40 6.67 9.47
N TYR A 78 4.91 5.80 8.57
CA TYR A 78 5.48 5.68 7.23
C TYR A 78 5.21 6.89 6.35
N ILE A 79 3.98 7.40 6.37
CA ILE A 79 3.65 8.60 5.60
C ILE A 79 4.54 9.77 6.02
N ASP A 80 4.70 9.96 7.33
CA ASP A 80 5.47 11.07 7.89
C ASP A 80 6.96 10.97 7.55
N ASN A 81 7.51 9.76 7.52
CA ASN A 81 8.93 9.53 7.26
C ASN A 81 9.29 9.51 5.77
N TRP A 82 8.37 9.08 4.88
CA TRP A 82 8.72 8.77 3.48
C TRP A 82 8.04 9.65 2.43
N VAL A 83 6.83 10.17 2.69
CA VAL A 83 6.01 10.80 1.62
C VAL A 83 5.78 12.29 1.83
N LYS A 84 5.92 12.82 3.06
CA LYS A 84 5.64 14.22 3.40
C LYS A 84 4.31 14.71 2.82
N LEU A 85 3.23 14.01 3.15
CA LEU A 85 1.87 14.46 2.82
C LEU A 85 1.49 15.71 3.61
N THR A 86 0.62 16.54 3.03
CA THR A 86 -0.11 17.58 3.76
C THR A 86 -1.09 16.95 4.75
N GLU A 87 -1.46 17.69 5.80
CA GLU A 87 -2.45 17.23 6.78
C GLU A 87 -3.81 16.90 6.16
N LYS A 88 -4.18 17.60 5.07
CA LYS A 88 -5.40 17.30 4.30
C LYS A 88 -5.30 15.92 3.63
N GLU A 89 -4.20 15.64 2.94
CA GLU A 89 -3.98 14.35 2.26
C GLU A 89 -3.92 13.18 3.26
N LYS A 90 -3.26 13.38 4.41
CA LYS A 90 -3.26 12.39 5.50
C LYS A 90 -4.66 12.11 6.03
N THR A 91 -5.43 13.18 6.25
CA THR A 91 -6.81 13.06 6.73
C THR A 91 -7.70 12.33 5.72
N ASN A 92 -7.57 12.66 4.43
CA ASN A 92 -8.30 12.00 3.35
C ASN A 92 -7.94 10.50 3.25
N ALA A 93 -6.64 10.18 3.27
CA ALA A 93 -6.17 8.79 3.27
C ALA A 93 -6.74 8.01 4.48
N ASN A 94 -6.58 8.55 5.69
CA ASN A 94 -7.06 7.91 6.91
C ASN A 94 -8.58 7.73 6.93
N ASN A 95 -9.34 8.73 6.46
CA ASN A 95 -10.79 8.61 6.37
C ASN A 95 -11.22 7.55 5.37
N CYS A 96 -10.55 7.46 4.22
CA CYS A 96 -10.82 6.40 3.25
C CYS A 96 -10.53 5.01 3.87
N LEU A 97 -9.34 4.84 4.46
CA LEU A 97 -8.90 3.59 5.07
C LEU A 97 -9.78 3.14 6.26
N LYS A 98 -10.43 4.06 6.97
CA LYS A 98 -11.39 3.69 8.04
C LYS A 98 -12.67 3.03 7.52
N THR A 99 -13.00 3.22 6.24
CA THR A 99 -14.22 2.68 5.64
C THR A 99 -14.02 1.32 4.97
N ILE A 100 -12.77 0.88 4.77
CA ILE A 100 -12.50 -0.41 4.15
C ILE A 100 -12.78 -1.55 5.13
N ALA A 101 -13.27 -2.67 4.61
CA ALA A 101 -13.42 -3.89 5.37
C ALA A 101 -12.05 -4.47 5.76
N PRO A 102 -11.97 -5.30 6.83
CA PRO A 102 -10.73 -5.96 7.17
C PRO A 102 -10.17 -6.80 6.01
N ILE A 103 -8.86 -6.66 5.77
CA ILE A 103 -8.14 -7.29 4.66
C ILE A 103 -7.80 -8.73 5.06
N LYS A 104 -8.57 -9.70 4.54
CA LYS A 104 -8.38 -11.12 4.86
C LYS A 104 -7.79 -11.91 3.71
N SER A 105 -7.94 -11.39 2.49
CA SER A 105 -7.50 -11.99 1.24
C SER A 105 -6.73 -10.97 0.41
N CYS A 106 -6.02 -11.45 -0.62
CA CYS A 106 -5.27 -10.54 -1.50
C CYS A 106 -6.18 -9.54 -2.21
N SER A 107 -7.38 -9.95 -2.64
CA SER A 107 -8.34 -9.07 -3.31
C SER A 107 -8.80 -7.91 -2.43
N ASP A 108 -8.76 -8.07 -1.10
CA ASP A 108 -9.16 -7.01 -0.16
C ASP A 108 -8.14 -5.86 -0.09
N ILE A 109 -6.96 -6.00 -0.72
CA ILE A 109 -6.00 -4.90 -0.88
C ILE A 109 -6.48 -3.88 -1.91
N GLN A 110 -7.33 -4.27 -2.86
CA GLN A 110 -7.75 -3.38 -3.95
C GLN A 110 -8.41 -2.08 -3.42
N PRO A 111 -9.34 -2.11 -2.45
CA PRO A 111 -9.83 -0.89 -1.80
C PRO A 111 -8.75 -0.05 -1.12
N LEU A 112 -7.79 -0.69 -0.44
CA LEU A 112 -6.66 0.02 0.19
C LEU A 112 -5.84 0.75 -0.89
N TYR A 113 -5.48 0.06 -1.96
CA TYR A 113 -4.77 0.67 -3.10
C TYR A 113 -5.52 1.89 -3.63
N LEU A 114 -6.83 1.75 -3.88
CA LEU A 114 -7.68 2.84 -4.36
C LEU A 114 -7.76 4.03 -3.40
N CYS A 115 -7.74 3.79 -2.09
CA CYS A 115 -7.66 4.86 -1.10
C CYS A 115 -6.35 5.64 -1.20
N LEU A 116 -5.22 4.94 -1.38
CA LEU A 116 -3.90 5.58 -1.44
C LEU A 116 -3.68 6.32 -2.76
N VAL A 117 -4.16 5.79 -3.89
CA VAL A 117 -4.00 6.46 -5.20
C VAL A 117 -5.03 7.56 -5.47
N ASN A 118 -6.00 7.78 -4.58
CA ASN A 118 -6.98 8.88 -4.71
C ASN A 118 -6.98 9.82 -3.50
N SER A 119 -6.02 9.73 -2.57
CA SER A 119 -6.01 10.54 -1.35
C SER A 119 -5.80 12.05 -1.58
N ASP A 120 -5.39 12.43 -2.79
CA ASP A 120 -5.21 13.82 -3.24
C ASP A 120 -6.51 14.47 -3.74
N LYS A 121 -7.58 13.69 -3.92
CA LYS A 121 -8.93 14.18 -4.26
C LYS A 121 -9.70 14.57 -2.98
#